data_AF-A0AAD6LYJ0-F1
#
_entry.id   AF-A0AAD6LYJ0-F1
#
_cell.length_a   1.000
_cell.length_b   1.000
_cell.length_c   1.000
_cell.angle_alpha   90.00
_cell.angle_beta   90.00
_cell.angle_gamma   90.00
#
_symmetry.space_group_name_H-M   'P 1'
#
loop_
_entity.id
_entity.type
_entity.pdbx_description
1 polymer ?
#
loop_
_entity_poly.entity_id
_entity_poly.type
_entity_poly.pdbx_seq_one_letter_code
_entity_poly.pdbx_strand_id
1 'polypeptide(L)'
;MGCSASVVAVDLVNQLFKTCKNSLAIVVSTESMEDDLGHKGFRLTRDLPKAGARALTMNLRVLLPKVLPLSELLRYKISYYRNKIMKRPPPTAAGPGLDLRSGIDHFCVHPGGRAIIDEVGKSLALNDYDLEPARMALYRFGNTSSGGLWYVLGYMEAKKRLKKGDKILMISLGAGFKCNNCVWKVMKDLEDTNVWQDCIDQYPPKALDNPFSQKFDWINDESMNSARIEDLLPLIQLLA
;
A
#
# COMPACT_ATOMS: atom_id res chain seq x y z
N MET A 1 -11.60 -9.47 7.07
CA MET A 1 -11.23 -9.46 5.65
C MET A 1 -11.82 -8.18 5.10
N GLY A 2 -10.96 -7.28 4.65
CA GLY A 2 -11.30 -5.95 4.16
C GLY A 2 -10.64 -5.77 2.79
N CYS A 3 -9.80 -4.76 2.61
CA CYS A 3 -9.19 -4.47 1.32
C CYS A 3 -8.24 -5.56 0.75
N SER A 4 -7.89 -6.60 1.52
CA SER A 4 -7.11 -7.75 1.02
C SER A 4 -7.96 -8.91 0.45
N ALA A 5 -9.30 -8.82 0.53
CA ALA A 5 -10.18 -9.92 0.16
C ALA A 5 -10.05 -10.37 -1.31
N SER A 6 -9.84 -9.42 -2.23
CA SER A 6 -9.69 -9.71 -3.66
C SER A 6 -8.44 -10.53 -3.96
N VAL A 7 -7.32 -10.21 -3.31
CA VAL A 7 -6.05 -10.96 -3.44
C VAL A 7 -6.21 -12.38 -2.88
N VAL A 8 -6.91 -12.53 -1.77
CA VAL A 8 -7.20 -13.86 -1.19
C VAL A 8 -8.12 -14.67 -2.10
N ALA A 9 -9.13 -14.04 -2.71
CA ALA A 9 -10.02 -14.70 -3.65
C ALA A 9 -9.28 -15.21 -4.90
N VAL A 10 -8.32 -14.44 -5.41
CA VAL A 10 -7.44 -14.88 -6.50
C VAL A 10 -6.60 -16.10 -6.10
N ASP A 11 -6.01 -16.11 -4.90
CA ASP A 11 -5.26 -17.28 -4.43
C ASP A 11 -6.16 -18.52 -4.31
N LEU A 12 -7.38 -18.35 -3.79
CA LEU A 12 -8.37 -19.43 -3.72
C LEU A 12 -8.70 -19.99 -5.11
N VAL A 13 -8.93 -19.12 -6.10
CA VAL A 13 -9.16 -19.54 -7.49
C VAL A 13 -7.95 -20.28 -8.06
N ASN A 14 -6.75 -19.79 -7.80
CA ASN A 14 -5.51 -20.45 -8.24
C ASN A 14 -5.34 -21.85 -7.61
N GLN A 15 -5.73 -22.02 -6.35
CA GLN A 15 -5.77 -23.34 -5.71
C GLN A 15 -6.85 -24.23 -6.33
N LEU A 16 -8.03 -23.69 -6.61
CA LEU A 16 -9.13 -24.42 -7.27
C LEU A 16 -8.75 -24.92 -8.66
N PHE A 17 -8.00 -24.15 -9.45
CA PHE A 17 -7.53 -24.61 -10.76
C PHE A 17 -6.49 -25.73 -10.70
N LYS A 18 -5.85 -25.97 -9.55
CA LYS A 18 -4.97 -27.15 -9.36
C LYS A 18 -5.76 -28.44 -9.18
N THR A 19 -6.98 -28.35 -8.65
CA THR A 19 -7.83 -29.51 -8.37
C THR A 19 -8.90 -29.72 -9.45
N CYS A 20 -9.48 -28.65 -9.98
CA CYS A 20 -10.56 -28.66 -10.95
C CYS A 20 -10.06 -28.20 -12.33
N LYS A 21 -9.86 -29.15 -13.25
CA LYS A 21 -9.48 -28.86 -14.64
C LYS A 21 -10.66 -28.29 -15.44
N ASN A 22 -10.36 -27.51 -16.48
CA ASN A 22 -11.34 -26.94 -17.42
C ASN A 22 -12.50 -26.18 -16.74
N SER A 23 -12.17 -25.42 -15.70
CA SER A 23 -13.13 -24.61 -14.95
C SER A 23 -12.87 -23.13 -15.21
N LEU A 24 -13.95 -22.33 -15.25
CA LEU A 24 -13.88 -20.88 -15.29
C LEU A 24 -14.23 -20.36 -13.89
N ALA A 25 -13.48 -19.37 -13.40
CA ALA A 25 -13.77 -18.70 -12.15
C ALA A 25 -13.83 -17.19 -12.37
N ILE A 26 -14.77 -16.53 -11.71
CA ILE A 26 -14.95 -15.07 -11.74
C ILE A 26 -14.71 -14.56 -10.33
N VAL A 27 -13.77 -13.61 -10.18
CA VAL A 27 -13.53 -12.90 -8.93
C VAL A 27 -14.17 -11.53 -9.04
N VAL A 28 -15.20 -11.28 -8.23
CA VAL A 28 -15.87 -9.98 -8.14
C VAL A 28 -15.48 -9.30 -6.84
N SER A 29 -15.03 -8.05 -6.93
CA SER A 29 -14.75 -7.20 -5.77
C SER A 29 -15.86 -6.17 -5.68
N THR A 30 -16.69 -6.28 -4.64
CA THR A 30 -17.74 -5.31 -4.32
C THR A 30 -17.46 -4.68 -2.97
N GLU A 31 -17.74 -3.41 -2.85
CA GLU A 31 -17.72 -2.71 -1.56
C GLU A 31 -19.06 -2.02 -1.32
N SER A 32 -19.40 -1.87 -0.04
CA SER A 32 -20.58 -1.14 0.42
C SER A 32 -20.10 -0.02 1.33
N MET A 33 -20.52 1.21 1.05
CA MET A 33 -20.27 2.38 1.89
C MET A 33 -21.58 2.80 2.61
N GLU A 34 -21.49 3.21 3.88
CA GLU A 34 -22.56 3.91 4.62
C GLU A 34 -21.88 5.12 5.31
N ASP A 35 -22.48 6.32 5.37
CA ASP A 35 -23.67 6.70 6.14
C ASP A 35 -24.33 8.03 5.66
N ASP A 36 -25.52 8.40 6.13
CA ASP A 36 -25.74 9.62 6.95
C ASP A 36 -26.84 9.35 8.00
N LEU A 37 -26.59 8.46 8.98
CA LEU A 37 -27.55 7.96 10.02
C LEU A 37 -28.17 6.56 9.83
N GLY A 38 -27.49 5.67 9.11
CA GLY A 38 -27.84 4.23 9.07
C GLY A 38 -26.64 3.29 9.08
N HIS A 39 -25.60 3.72 9.79
CA HIS A 39 -24.16 3.52 9.58
C HIS A 39 -23.55 2.10 9.61
N LYS A 40 -22.49 1.96 8.81
CA LYS A 40 -21.34 1.06 9.03
C LYS A 40 -20.06 1.84 8.83
N GLY A 41 -19.32 2.02 9.93
CA GLY A 41 -18.02 2.69 9.96
C GLY A 41 -16.84 1.73 10.17
N PHE A 42 -15.63 2.24 9.92
CA PHE A 42 -14.38 1.53 10.20
C PHE A 42 -13.60 2.23 11.31
N ARG A 43 -13.16 1.49 12.33
CA ARG A 43 -12.27 2.04 13.37
C ARG A 43 -10.84 2.12 12.84
N LEU A 44 -10.38 3.34 12.59
CA LEU A 44 -8.98 3.64 12.30
C LEU A 44 -8.27 4.05 13.59
N THR A 45 -7.16 3.39 13.91
CA THR A 45 -6.30 3.75 15.05
C THR A 45 -4.99 4.36 14.55
N ARG A 46 -4.38 5.24 15.36
CA ARG A 46 -3.09 5.88 15.01
C ARG A 46 -1.94 4.87 14.85
N ASP A 47 -2.06 3.69 15.46
CA ASP A 47 -1.08 2.61 15.33
C ASP A 47 -1.21 1.81 14.03
N LEU A 48 -2.20 2.14 13.21
CA LEU A 48 -2.51 1.38 12.02
C LEU A 48 -1.32 1.32 11.05
N PRO A 49 -0.67 2.45 10.65
CA PRO A 49 0.50 2.39 9.77
C PRO A 49 1.64 1.51 10.34
N LYS A 50 1.96 1.66 11.63
CA LYS A 50 3.04 0.90 12.30
C LYS A 50 2.75 -0.60 12.32
N ALA A 51 1.50 -0.98 12.60
CA ALA A 51 1.09 -2.39 12.56
C ALA A 51 1.21 -2.97 11.14
N GLY A 52 0.89 -2.18 10.10
CA GLY A 52 1.03 -2.56 8.70
C GLY A 52 2.47 -2.75 8.27
N ALA A 53 3.35 -1.82 8.63
CA ALA A 53 4.79 -1.93 8.39
C ALA A 53 5.36 -3.22 9.00
N ARG A 54 4.99 -3.53 10.25
CA ARG A 54 5.42 -4.76 10.92
C ARG A 54 4.90 -6.02 10.21
N ALA A 55 3.62 -6.08 9.89
CA ALA A 55 3.02 -7.21 9.21
C ALA A 55 3.63 -7.43 7.80
N LEU A 56 3.84 -6.35 7.05
CA LEU A 56 4.55 -6.37 5.77
C LEU A 56 5.97 -6.91 5.91
N THR A 57 6.71 -6.42 6.91
CA THR A 57 8.08 -6.90 7.17
C THR A 57 8.11 -8.40 7.46
N MET A 58 7.15 -8.93 8.23
CA MET A 58 7.04 -10.35 8.52
C MET A 58 6.76 -11.18 7.26
N ASN A 59 5.83 -10.74 6.42
CA ASN A 59 5.54 -11.42 5.15
C ASN A 59 6.74 -11.42 4.21
N LEU A 60 7.44 -10.29 4.10
CA LEU A 60 8.61 -10.15 3.24
C LEU A 60 9.78 -11.04 3.66
N ARG A 61 9.95 -11.30 4.96
CA ARG A 61 10.95 -12.28 5.44
C ARG A 61 10.72 -13.68 4.87
N VAL A 62 9.47 -14.05 4.60
CA VAL A 62 9.11 -15.35 4.02
C VAL A 62 9.11 -15.30 2.49
N LEU A 63 8.64 -14.18 1.91
CA LEU A 63 8.45 -14.02 0.47
C LEU A 63 9.77 -13.76 -0.27
N LEU A 64 10.59 -12.82 0.21
CA LEU A 64 11.77 -12.34 -0.51
C LEU A 64 12.83 -13.41 -0.80
N PRO A 65 13.12 -14.36 0.10
CA PRO A 65 14.05 -15.45 -0.22
C PRO A 65 13.60 -16.33 -1.41
N LYS A 66 12.31 -16.34 -1.75
CA LYS A 66 11.76 -17.11 -2.88
C LYS A 66 11.74 -16.31 -4.19
N VAL A 67 11.95 -15.00 -4.13
CA VAL A 67 11.70 -14.07 -5.25
C VAL A 67 12.99 -13.41 -5.73
N LEU A 68 13.86 -13.03 -4.79
CA LEU A 68 15.12 -12.35 -5.07
C LEU A 68 16.19 -13.32 -5.58
N PRO A 69 17.12 -12.84 -6.42
CA PRO A 69 18.24 -13.65 -6.88
C PRO A 69 19.13 -14.09 -5.71
N LEU A 70 19.68 -15.31 -5.81
CA LEU A 70 20.57 -15.86 -4.78
C LEU A 70 21.81 -14.98 -4.52
N SER A 71 22.30 -14.29 -5.55
CA SER A 71 23.41 -13.34 -5.45
C SER A 71 23.11 -12.21 -4.46
N GLU A 72 21.90 -11.67 -4.50
CA GLU A 72 21.47 -10.59 -3.62
C GLU A 72 21.29 -11.08 -2.17
N LEU A 73 20.68 -12.25 -2.00
CA LEU A 73 20.54 -12.86 -0.68
C LEU A 73 21.91 -13.15 -0.04
N LEU A 74 22.88 -13.58 -0.86
CA LEU A 74 24.26 -13.83 -0.42
C LEU A 74 24.96 -12.52 -0.07
N ARG A 75 24.86 -11.49 -0.93
CA ARG A 75 25.39 -10.14 -0.68
C ARG A 75 24.87 -9.57 0.63
N TYR A 76 23.56 -9.68 0.87
CA TYR A 76 22.93 -9.23 2.11
C TYR A 76 23.45 -10.00 3.33
N LYS A 77 23.53 -11.34 3.26
CA LYS A 77 24.09 -12.17 4.36
C LYS A 77 25.55 -11.82 4.66
N ILE A 78 26.40 -11.69 3.64
CA ILE A 78 27.81 -11.31 3.81
C ILE A 78 27.90 -9.93 4.45
N SER A 79 27.13 -8.96 3.95
CA SER A 79 27.07 -7.60 4.50
C SER A 79 26.61 -7.60 5.97
N TYR A 80 25.60 -8.40 6.30
CA TYR A 80 25.09 -8.58 7.65
C TYR A 80 26.14 -9.15 8.61
N TYR A 81 26.79 -10.25 8.25
CA TYR A 81 27.84 -10.86 9.09
C TYR A 81 29.07 -9.95 9.23
N ARG A 82 29.48 -9.27 8.14
CA ARG A 82 30.57 -8.30 8.17
C ARG A 82 30.26 -7.15 9.14
N ASN A 83 29.07 -6.58 9.06
CA ASN A 83 28.66 -5.49 9.97
C ASN A 83 28.57 -5.96 11.42
N LYS A 84 28.12 -7.20 11.66
CA LYS A 84 28.10 -7.82 12.98
C LYS A 84 29.51 -7.98 13.56
N ILE A 85 30.47 -8.44 12.77
CA ILE A 85 31.88 -8.59 13.17
C ILE A 85 32.51 -7.22 13.45
N MET A 86 32.24 -6.23 12.59
CA MET A 86 32.78 -4.88 12.70
C MET A 86 32.06 -4.00 13.74
N LYS A 87 31.12 -4.55 14.52
CA LYS A 87 30.26 -3.82 15.48
C LYS A 87 29.60 -2.56 14.90
N ARG A 88 29.31 -2.58 13.60
CA ARG A 88 28.63 -1.46 12.93
C ARG A 88 27.14 -1.51 13.26
N PRO A 89 26.47 -0.36 13.39
CA PRO A 89 25.03 -0.34 13.59
C PRO A 89 24.35 -1.13 12.46
N PRO A 90 23.28 -1.89 12.77
CA PRO A 90 22.51 -2.57 11.73
C PRO A 90 22.06 -1.56 10.68
N PRO A 91 21.97 -1.96 9.39
CA PRO A 91 21.44 -1.07 8.37
C PRO A 91 20.06 -0.57 8.83
N THR A 92 19.92 0.74 8.97
CA THR A 92 18.64 1.40 9.22
C THR A 92 17.70 1.10 8.05
N ALA A 93 16.41 1.39 8.19
CA ALA A 93 15.45 1.34 7.08
C ALA A 93 15.90 2.17 5.85
N ALA A 94 16.90 3.05 6.01
CA ALA A 94 17.51 3.88 4.98
C ALA A 94 19.01 3.54 4.69
N GLY A 95 19.54 2.42 5.18
CA GLY A 95 20.87 1.88 4.82
C GLY A 95 20.79 0.83 3.71
N PRO A 96 21.91 0.28 3.20
CA PRO A 96 21.89 -0.73 2.13
C PRO A 96 21.46 -2.07 2.71
N GLY A 97 20.16 -2.17 2.97
CA GLY A 97 19.46 -3.41 3.25
C GLY A 97 19.37 -4.30 2.02
N LEU A 98 18.39 -5.18 2.04
CA LEU A 98 18.08 -6.07 0.93
C LEU A 98 17.53 -5.23 -0.23
N ASP A 99 18.17 -5.28 -1.40
CA ASP A 99 17.71 -4.54 -2.57
C ASP A 99 16.56 -5.28 -3.23
N LEU A 100 15.34 -4.81 -2.95
CA LEU A 100 14.12 -5.38 -3.50
C LEU A 100 14.06 -5.27 -5.02
N ARG A 101 14.68 -4.22 -5.60
CA ARG A 101 14.66 -3.96 -7.04
C ARG A 101 15.47 -4.97 -7.84
N SER A 102 16.37 -5.71 -7.18
CA SER A 102 17.13 -6.79 -7.82
C SER A 102 16.26 -7.96 -8.30
N GLY A 103 15.03 -8.09 -7.80
CA GLY A 103 14.13 -9.17 -8.18
C GLY A 103 12.65 -8.79 -8.29
N ILE A 104 12.31 -7.51 -8.10
CA ILE A 104 10.97 -6.94 -8.28
C ILE A 104 11.11 -5.69 -9.15
N ASP A 105 10.36 -5.63 -10.24
CA ASP A 105 10.40 -4.52 -11.19
C ASP A 105 9.39 -3.43 -10.83
N HIS A 106 8.22 -3.82 -10.32
CA HIS A 106 7.12 -2.89 -9.99
C HIS A 106 6.49 -3.17 -8.62
N PHE A 107 6.02 -2.11 -7.95
CA PHE A 107 5.39 -2.19 -6.62
C PHE A 107 3.93 -1.74 -6.67
N CYS A 108 3.02 -2.69 -6.60
CA CYS A 108 1.57 -2.42 -6.60
C CYS A 108 1.06 -2.30 -5.15
N VAL A 109 1.09 -1.10 -4.60
CA VAL A 109 0.67 -0.79 -3.22
C VAL A 109 -0.83 -0.48 -3.18
N HIS A 110 -1.54 -1.06 -2.21
CA HIS A 110 -2.98 -0.79 -2.04
C HIS A 110 -3.26 0.70 -1.75
N PRO A 111 -4.18 1.35 -2.49
CA PRO A 111 -4.54 2.74 -2.31
C PRO A 111 -5.53 2.93 -1.15
N GLY A 112 -5.14 2.53 0.07
CA GLY A 112 -6.02 2.60 1.24
C GLY A 112 -6.10 4.00 1.87
N GLY A 113 -4.99 4.73 1.85
CA GLY A 113 -4.91 6.08 2.41
C GLY A 113 -3.47 6.61 2.39
N ARG A 114 -3.31 7.93 2.35
CA ARG A 114 -2.00 8.59 2.18
C ARG A 114 -0.97 8.12 3.20
N ALA A 115 -1.33 8.11 4.49
CA ALA A 115 -0.44 7.68 5.57
C ALA A 115 0.03 6.22 5.42
N ILE A 116 -0.83 5.34 4.89
CA ILE A 116 -0.48 3.93 4.68
C ILE A 116 0.45 3.77 3.48
N ILE A 117 0.17 4.48 2.38
CA ILE A 117 1.04 4.49 1.19
C ILE A 117 2.44 4.99 1.57
N ASP A 118 2.52 6.10 2.31
CA ASP A 118 3.79 6.68 2.74
C ASP A 118 4.57 5.78 3.71
N GLU A 119 3.87 5.08 4.62
CA GLU A 119 4.50 4.14 5.54
C GLU A 119 5.05 2.90 4.82
N VAL A 120 4.31 2.37 3.84
CA VAL A 120 4.80 1.28 2.97
C VAL A 120 6.01 1.75 2.16
N GLY A 121 5.94 2.97 1.61
CA GLY A 121 7.04 3.58 0.87
C GLY A 121 8.31 3.70 1.71
N LYS A 122 8.20 4.20 2.94
CA LYS A 122 9.32 4.27 3.89
C LYS A 122 9.85 2.89 4.28
N SER A 123 8.94 1.94 4.53
CA SER A 123 9.30 0.57 4.95
C SER A 123 10.10 -0.20 3.90
N LEU A 124 9.84 0.09 2.61
CA LEU A 124 10.45 -0.58 1.47
C LEU A 124 11.46 0.29 0.71
N ALA A 125 11.74 1.50 1.20
CA ALA A 125 12.58 2.50 0.53
C ALA A 125 12.16 2.76 -0.93
N LEU A 126 10.85 2.87 -1.17
CA LEU A 126 10.28 3.16 -2.49
C LEU A 126 10.40 4.65 -2.84
N ASN A 127 10.55 4.93 -4.13
CA ASN A 127 10.59 6.30 -4.64
C ASN A 127 9.18 6.75 -5.09
N ASP A 128 9.06 8.02 -5.48
CA ASP A 128 7.77 8.56 -5.94
C ASP A 128 7.25 7.86 -7.20
N TYR A 129 8.12 7.38 -8.09
CA TYR A 129 7.71 6.63 -9.28
C TYR A 129 6.98 5.32 -8.91
N ASP A 130 7.45 4.61 -7.89
CA ASP A 130 6.82 3.37 -7.41
C ASP A 130 5.50 3.65 -6.68
N LEU A 131 5.39 4.77 -5.97
CA LEU A 131 4.21 5.14 -5.17
C LEU A 131 3.15 5.88 -5.98
N GLU A 132 3.51 6.49 -7.10
CA GLU A 132 2.62 7.27 -7.96
C GLU A 132 1.34 6.49 -8.33
N PRO A 133 1.39 5.21 -8.78
CA PRO A 133 0.18 4.49 -9.15
C PRO A 133 -0.82 4.36 -8.00
N ALA A 134 -0.34 4.10 -6.79
CA ALA A 134 -1.18 4.03 -5.58
C ALA A 134 -1.75 5.40 -5.22
N ARG A 135 -0.95 6.47 -5.33
CA ARG A 135 -1.40 7.84 -5.05
C ARG A 135 -2.43 8.32 -6.07
N MET A 136 -2.24 8.02 -7.36
CA MET A 136 -3.17 8.45 -8.42
C MET A 136 -4.48 7.69 -8.34
N ALA A 137 -4.44 6.37 -8.08
CA ALA A 137 -5.66 5.59 -7.85
C ALA A 137 -6.44 6.12 -6.64
N LEU A 138 -5.76 6.40 -5.52
CA LEU A 138 -6.38 7.01 -4.34
C LEU A 138 -6.94 8.40 -4.64
N TYR A 139 -6.22 9.21 -5.41
CA TYR A 139 -6.65 10.57 -5.77
C TYR A 139 -7.91 10.57 -6.65
N ARG A 140 -7.95 9.71 -7.68
CA ARG A 140 -9.07 9.68 -8.64
C ARG A 140 -10.29 8.96 -8.09
N PHE A 141 -10.09 7.77 -7.51
CA PHE A 141 -11.19 6.86 -7.16
C PHE A 141 -11.46 6.78 -5.66
N GLY A 142 -10.62 7.41 -4.84
CA GLY A 142 -10.67 7.23 -3.39
C GLY A 142 -10.23 5.83 -2.98
N ASN A 143 -10.51 5.48 -1.72
CA ASN A 143 -10.25 4.14 -1.20
C ASN A 143 -11.40 3.21 -1.60
N THR A 144 -11.24 2.52 -2.72
CA THR A 144 -12.22 1.53 -3.21
C THR A 144 -12.02 0.13 -2.61
N SER A 145 -11.62 0.08 -1.33
CA SER A 145 -11.44 -1.13 -0.54
C SER A 145 -10.70 -2.24 -1.30
N SER A 146 -11.28 -3.45 -1.40
CA SER A 146 -10.65 -4.59 -2.06
C SER A 146 -10.46 -4.43 -3.57
N GLY A 147 -11.12 -3.46 -4.20
CA GLY A 147 -10.98 -3.14 -5.61
C GLY A 147 -9.73 -2.29 -5.91
N GLY A 148 -9.20 -1.58 -4.91
CA GLY A 148 -8.19 -0.53 -5.11
C GLY A 148 -6.92 -0.99 -5.83
N LEU A 149 -6.46 -2.21 -5.57
CA LEU A 149 -5.26 -2.75 -6.22
C LEU A 149 -5.41 -2.92 -7.73
N TRP A 150 -6.61 -3.18 -8.22
CA TRP A 150 -6.88 -3.35 -9.65
C TRP A 150 -6.86 -2.00 -10.37
N TYR A 151 -7.30 -0.92 -9.71
CA TYR A 151 -7.13 0.44 -10.23
C TYR A 151 -5.65 0.84 -10.31
N VAL A 152 -4.84 0.42 -9.33
CA VAL A 152 -3.38 0.65 -9.34
C VAL A 152 -2.71 -0.12 -10.48
N LEU A 153 -3.05 -1.39 -10.67
CA LEU A 153 -2.55 -2.16 -11.81
C LEU A 153 -2.98 -1.54 -13.14
N GLY A 154 -4.25 -1.15 -13.28
CA GLY A 154 -4.76 -0.47 -14.46
C GLY A 154 -4.02 0.84 -14.75
N TYR A 155 -3.64 1.59 -13.71
CA TYR A 155 -2.83 2.79 -13.89
C TYR A 155 -1.45 2.46 -14.47
N MET A 156 -0.77 1.45 -13.94
CA MET A 156 0.54 1.00 -14.43
C MET A 156 0.47 0.50 -15.88
N GLU A 157 -0.58 -0.24 -16.20
CA GLU A 157 -0.89 -0.71 -17.56
C GLU A 157 -1.13 0.45 -18.51
N ALA A 158 -1.98 1.41 -18.14
CA ALA A 158 -2.30 2.57 -18.98
C ALA A 158 -1.06 3.47 -19.21
N LYS A 159 -0.14 3.55 -18.23
CA LYS A 159 1.17 4.20 -18.39
C LYS A 159 2.19 3.36 -19.17
N LYS A 160 1.82 2.18 -19.67
CA LYS A 160 2.69 1.24 -20.39
C LYS A 160 3.96 0.88 -19.61
N ARG A 161 3.85 0.79 -18.27
CA ARG A 161 4.99 0.48 -17.39
C ARG A 161 5.30 -1.01 -17.35
N LEU A 162 4.30 -1.86 -17.62
CA LEU A 162 4.39 -3.31 -17.44
C LEU A 162 4.81 -4.00 -18.74
N LYS A 163 5.93 -4.72 -18.72
CA LYS A 163 6.43 -5.50 -19.86
C LYS A 163 6.45 -6.98 -19.56
N LYS A 164 6.34 -7.82 -20.59
CA LYS A 164 6.43 -9.27 -20.47
C LYS A 164 7.73 -9.68 -19.76
N GLY A 165 7.57 -10.47 -18.70
CA GLY A 165 8.66 -10.97 -17.87
C GLY A 165 8.81 -10.22 -16.55
N ASP A 166 8.31 -8.98 -16.46
CA ASP A 166 8.40 -8.15 -15.27
C ASP A 166 7.70 -8.82 -14.08
N LYS A 167 8.26 -8.61 -12.90
CA LYS A 167 7.71 -9.06 -11.61
C LYS A 167 7.09 -7.90 -10.86
N ILE A 168 5.84 -8.07 -10.46
CA ILE A 168 5.09 -7.07 -9.70
C ILE A 168 4.88 -7.59 -8.28
N LEU A 169 5.41 -6.87 -7.28
CA LEU A 169 5.09 -7.11 -5.88
C LEU A 169 3.78 -6.38 -5.53
N MET A 170 2.72 -7.15 -5.32
CA MET A 170 1.42 -6.62 -4.93
C MET A 170 1.25 -6.70 -3.41
N ILE A 171 0.91 -5.58 -2.80
CA ILE A 171 0.82 -5.40 -1.34
C ILE A 171 -0.58 -4.93 -0.97
N SER A 172 -1.33 -5.81 -0.30
CA SER A 172 -2.66 -5.49 0.23
C SER A 172 -2.64 -5.41 1.76
N LEU A 173 -3.37 -4.44 2.29
CA LEU A 173 -3.57 -4.22 3.72
C LEU A 173 -5.07 -4.11 3.98
N GLY A 174 -5.60 -4.84 4.96
CA GLY A 174 -7.03 -4.87 5.25
C GLY A 174 -7.35 -4.73 6.75
N ALA A 175 -8.59 -4.31 7.04
CA ALA A 175 -9.12 -4.19 8.39
C ALA A 175 -9.03 -5.50 9.20
N GLY A 176 -8.83 -5.38 10.52
CA GLY A 176 -8.42 -6.48 11.40
C GLY A 176 -6.94 -6.83 11.28
N PHE A 177 -6.13 -5.86 10.83
CA PHE A 177 -4.71 -5.91 10.48
C PHE A 177 -4.25 -7.19 9.79
N LYS A 178 -4.68 -7.34 8.53
CA LYS A 178 -4.20 -8.39 7.63
C LYS A 178 -3.34 -7.77 6.56
N CYS A 179 -2.17 -8.36 6.34
CA CYS A 179 -1.27 -8.02 5.25
C CYS A 179 -1.16 -9.24 4.36
N ASN A 180 -1.49 -9.11 3.08
CA ASN A 180 -1.33 -10.18 2.10
C ASN A 180 -0.46 -9.67 0.95
N ASN A 181 0.58 -10.43 0.62
CA ASN A 181 1.53 -10.07 -0.43
C ASN A 181 1.63 -11.21 -1.43
N CYS A 182 1.65 -10.86 -2.71
CA CYS A 182 1.86 -11.81 -3.79
C CYS A 182 2.78 -11.20 -4.84
N VAL A 183 3.46 -12.07 -5.58
CA VAL A 183 4.30 -11.67 -6.71
C VAL A 183 3.66 -12.19 -7.98
N TRP A 184 3.43 -11.27 -8.90
CA TRP A 184 2.91 -11.56 -10.22
C TRP A 184 4.04 -11.53 -11.23
N LYS A 185 3.92 -12.32 -12.29
CA LYS A 185 4.77 -12.23 -13.47
C LYS A 185 3.91 -11.77 -14.63
N VAL A 186 4.34 -10.72 -15.32
CA VAL A 186 3.66 -10.23 -16.52
C VAL A 186 3.90 -11.24 -17.65
N MET A 187 2.81 -11.78 -18.21
CA MET A 187 2.87 -12.89 -19.17
C MET A 187 2.83 -12.42 -20.64
N LYS A 188 2.24 -11.26 -20.89
CA LYS A 188 2.15 -10.60 -22.19
C LYS A 188 2.35 -9.10 -22.00
N ASP A 189 2.79 -8.41 -23.05
CA ASP A 189 2.73 -6.95 -23.06
C ASP A 189 1.25 -6.54 -23.02
N LEU A 190 0.95 -5.57 -22.17
CA LEU A 190 -0.41 -5.12 -21.91
C LEU A 190 -0.64 -3.83 -22.71
N GLU A 191 -1.49 -3.92 -23.73
CA GLU A 191 -1.90 -2.79 -24.59
C GLU A 191 -3.39 -2.47 -24.47
N ASP A 192 -4.11 -3.22 -23.63
CA ASP A 192 -5.56 -3.18 -23.53
C ASP A 192 -6.05 -1.86 -22.89
N THR A 193 -7.20 -1.39 -23.36
CA THR A 193 -7.87 -0.19 -22.84
C THR A 193 -8.54 -0.47 -21.51
N ASN A 194 -8.30 0.37 -20.51
CA ASN A 194 -8.87 0.23 -19.18
C ASN A 194 -9.51 1.55 -18.67
N VAL A 195 -9.91 1.55 -17.39
CA VAL A 195 -10.61 2.66 -16.71
C VAL A 195 -9.85 4.00 -16.64
N TRP A 196 -8.62 4.05 -17.15
CA TRP A 196 -7.79 5.24 -17.23
C TRP A 196 -7.61 5.79 -18.65
N GLN A 197 -8.11 5.11 -19.68
CA GLN A 197 -7.84 5.43 -21.09
C GLN A 197 -8.15 6.89 -21.47
N ASP A 198 -9.23 7.44 -20.91
CA ASP A 198 -9.75 8.78 -21.18
C ASP A 198 -8.87 9.91 -20.63
N CYS A 199 -8.03 9.62 -19.64
CA CYS A 199 -7.40 10.64 -18.82
C CYS A 199 -5.95 10.38 -18.44
N ILE A 200 -5.38 9.21 -18.77
CA ILE A 200 -4.07 8.78 -18.25
C ILE A 200 -2.95 9.79 -18.57
N ASP A 201 -3.01 10.47 -19.70
CA ASP A 201 -2.02 11.47 -20.13
C ASP A 201 -2.03 12.74 -19.26
N GLN A 202 -3.11 13.00 -18.53
CA GLN A 202 -3.26 14.13 -17.61
C GLN A 202 -2.68 13.85 -16.22
N TYR A 203 -2.30 12.60 -15.94
CA TYR A 203 -1.75 12.18 -14.66
C TYR A 203 -0.21 12.07 -14.70
N PRO A 204 0.51 12.37 -13.60
CA PRO A 204 -0.01 12.98 -12.37
C PRO A 204 -0.36 14.47 -12.56
N PRO A 205 -1.40 14.99 -11.91
CA PRO A 205 -1.72 16.42 -11.97
C PRO A 205 -0.61 17.26 -11.30
N LYS A 206 -0.42 18.49 -11.78
CA LYS A 206 0.64 19.41 -11.29
C LYS A 206 0.44 19.82 -9.82
N ALA A 207 -0.81 19.87 -9.36
CA ALA A 207 -1.17 20.12 -7.98
C ALA A 207 -2.08 18.99 -7.49
N LEU A 208 -1.73 18.39 -6.35
CA LEU A 208 -2.57 17.43 -5.63
C LEU A 208 -3.41 18.19 -4.61
N ASP A 209 -4.20 19.15 -5.09
CA ASP A 209 -5.08 19.91 -4.22
C ASP A 209 -6.15 18.95 -3.69
N ASN A 210 -6.26 18.90 -2.36
CA ASN A 210 -7.28 18.10 -1.71
C ASN A 210 -8.61 18.84 -1.90
N PRO A 211 -9.62 18.30 -2.61
CA PRO A 211 -10.90 18.97 -2.81
C PRO A 211 -11.65 19.25 -1.50
N PHE A 212 -11.28 18.55 -0.42
CA PHE A 212 -11.80 18.77 0.93
C PHE A 212 -11.01 19.81 1.73
N SER A 213 -9.87 20.28 1.23
CA SER A 213 -9.01 21.23 1.93
C SER A 213 -9.77 22.53 2.19
N GLN A 214 -10.42 23.09 1.17
CA GLN A 214 -11.23 24.31 1.31
C GLN A 214 -12.35 24.22 2.35
N LYS A 215 -12.87 23.00 2.62
CA LYS A 215 -13.98 22.78 3.55
C LYS A 215 -13.53 22.37 4.96
N PHE A 216 -12.38 21.72 5.08
CA PHE A 216 -11.94 21.06 6.32
C PHE A 216 -10.51 21.41 6.75
N ASP A 217 -9.80 22.30 6.04
CA ASP A 217 -8.46 22.75 6.44
C ASP A 217 -8.44 23.44 7.81
N TRP A 218 -9.58 23.97 8.26
CA TRP A 218 -9.74 24.50 9.62
C TRP A 218 -9.43 23.47 10.72
N ILE A 219 -9.54 22.16 10.45
CA ILE A 219 -9.17 21.09 11.41
C ILE A 219 -7.66 21.09 11.67
N ASN A 220 -6.86 21.54 10.70
CA ASN A 220 -5.41 21.63 10.80
C ASN A 220 -4.93 23.03 11.21
N ASP A 221 -5.85 23.94 11.52
CA ASP A 221 -5.50 25.27 12.01
C ASP A 221 -4.97 25.16 13.45
N GLU A 222 -3.68 25.44 13.65
CA GLU A 222 -3.02 25.36 14.96
C GLU A 222 -3.68 26.29 16.00
N SER A 223 -4.42 27.31 15.57
CA SER A 223 -5.18 28.19 16.47
C SER A 223 -6.36 27.50 17.16
N MET A 224 -6.93 26.46 16.54
CA MET A 224 -8.06 25.67 17.04
C MET A 224 -7.64 24.49 17.95
N ASN A 225 -6.33 24.24 18.10
CA ASN A 225 -5.80 23.26 19.07
C ASN A 225 -5.87 23.75 20.53
N SER A 226 -6.59 24.85 20.77
CA SER A 226 -6.67 25.56 22.04
C SER A 226 -7.88 25.08 22.85
N ALA A 227 -7.73 23.90 23.44
CA ALA A 227 -8.17 23.72 24.81
C ALA A 227 -6.91 23.41 25.60
N ARG A 228 -6.13 24.45 25.93
CA ARG A 228 -4.97 24.27 26.79
C ARG A 228 -5.49 23.97 28.20
N ILE A 229 -4.81 23.11 28.95
CA ILE A 229 -5.13 22.88 30.37
C ILE A 229 -5.11 24.20 31.17
N GLU A 230 -4.38 25.19 30.66
CA GLU A 230 -4.35 26.59 31.12
C GLU A 230 -5.73 27.30 31.05
N ASP A 231 -6.58 26.96 30.07
CA ASP A 231 -7.93 27.52 29.93
C ASP A 231 -8.94 26.88 30.90
N LEU A 232 -8.58 25.74 31.52
CA LEU A 232 -9.38 25.04 32.54
C LEU A 232 -9.00 25.42 33.98
N LEU A 233 -7.85 26.08 34.18
CA LEU A 233 -7.39 26.56 35.50
C LEU A 233 -8.38 27.51 36.20
N PRO A 234 -9.04 28.46 35.50
CA PRO A 234 -10.05 29.34 36.13
C PRO A 234 -11.31 28.59 36.58
N LEU A 235 -11.67 27.49 35.92
CA LEU A 235 -12.83 26.66 36.26
C LEU A 235 -12.57 25.76 37.47
N ILE A 236 -11.31 25.34 37.67
CA ILE A 236 -10.91 24.51 38.82
C ILE A 236 -10.80 25.34 40.11
N GLN A 237 -10.44 26.63 40.02
CA GLN A 237 -10.41 27.54 41.18
C GLN A 237 -11.80 27.95 41.71
N LEU A 238 -12.86 27.76 40.93
CA LEU A 238 -14.25 28.01 41.33
C LEU A 238 -14.91 26.83 42.07
N LEU A 239 -14.22 25.69 42.14
CA LEU A 239 -14.70 24.46 42.80
C LEU A 239 -13.85 24.06 44.03
N ALA A 240 -12.97 24.95 44.51
CA ALA A 240 -12.18 24.78 45.73
C ALA A 240 -12.61 25.77 46.81
#